data_AF-A0A6T9Y0V7-F1
#
_entry.id   AF-A0A6T9Y0V7-F1
#
_cell.length_a   1.000
_cell.length_b   1.000
_cell.length_c   1.000
_cell.angle_alpha   90.00
_cell.angle_beta   90.00
_cell.angle_gamma   90.00
#
_symmetry.space_group_name_H-M   'P 1'
#
loop_
_entity.id
_entity.type
_entity.pdbx_description
1 polymer ?
#
loop_
_entity_poly.entity_id
_entity_poly.type
_entity_poly.pdbx_seq_one_letter_code
_entity_poly.pdbx_strand_id
1 'polypeptide(L)'
;MLTLVNDTDANDDIVPESHGLYRLHIKPNTQMAIENKPVFGANITLHSSLLKHEHFVATPNNILGWLDHFGLSHFSIKAETNRLENDDNSVLLPSQFLNAEGGILRVSAPTRIYLISKTPIAINKNGLCLFTPVK
;
A
#
# COMPACT_ATOMS: atom_id res chain seq x y z
N MET A 1 18.05 11.64 -7.75
CA MET A 1 17.14 11.10 -8.77
C MET A 1 16.10 10.28 -8.03
N LEU A 2 14.82 10.63 -8.11
CA LEU A 2 13.74 9.93 -7.41
C LEU A 2 13.51 8.57 -8.07
N THR A 3 13.92 7.49 -7.42
CA THR A 3 13.75 6.12 -7.93
C THR A 3 12.31 5.68 -7.64
N LEU A 4 11.43 5.97 -8.59
CA LEU A 4 10.09 5.40 -8.68
C LEU A 4 10.28 3.89 -8.85
N VAL A 5 9.74 3.09 -7.91
CA VAL A 5 9.79 1.62 -7.82
C VAL A 5 10.73 1.02 -8.86
N ASN A 6 11.96 0.69 -8.44
CA ASN A 6 12.97 0.19 -9.34
C ASN A 6 12.38 -1.03 -10.08
N ASP A 7 12.28 -0.97 -11.42
CA ASP A 7 11.77 -2.08 -12.23
C ASP A 7 12.66 -3.35 -12.06
N THR A 8 13.87 -3.21 -11.49
CA THR A 8 14.72 -4.33 -11.09
C THR A 8 14.27 -5.06 -9.83
N ASP A 9 13.39 -4.46 -9.01
CA ASP A 9 12.82 -5.06 -7.79
C ASP A 9 11.37 -5.57 -8.01
N ALA A 10 10.81 -5.34 -9.20
CA ALA A 10 9.61 -6.02 -9.69
C ALA A 10 10.02 -7.46 -10.08
N ASN A 11 10.24 -8.27 -9.07
CA ASN A 11 10.65 -9.65 -9.26
C ASN A 11 9.38 -10.46 -9.54
N ASP A 12 9.09 -10.74 -10.82
CA ASP A 12 7.88 -11.44 -11.27
C ASP A 12 7.78 -12.91 -10.77
N ASP A 13 8.86 -13.40 -10.11
CA ASP A 13 8.98 -14.74 -9.53
C ASP A 13 8.55 -14.81 -8.04
N ILE A 14 7.91 -13.77 -7.49
CA ILE A 14 7.59 -13.74 -6.07
C ILE A 14 6.35 -14.60 -5.76
N VAL A 15 6.56 -15.69 -5.02
CA VAL A 15 5.47 -16.50 -4.44
C VAL A 15 4.91 -15.80 -3.20
N PRO A 16 3.58 -15.61 -3.08
CA PRO A 16 2.93 -15.10 -1.87
C PRO A 16 3.25 -15.97 -0.65
N GLU A 17 4.10 -15.48 0.24
CA GLU A 17 4.31 -16.10 1.55
C GLU A 17 3.03 -15.98 2.40
N SER A 18 2.58 -17.10 2.95
CA SER A 18 1.29 -17.23 3.66
C SER A 18 1.34 -16.78 5.13
N HIS A 19 2.51 -16.36 5.63
CA HIS A 19 2.68 -15.89 7.00
C HIS A 19 2.91 -14.38 7.04
N GLY A 20 2.22 -13.67 7.95
CA GLY A 20 2.42 -12.24 8.15
C GLY A 20 1.89 -11.35 7.01
N LEU A 21 0.89 -11.83 6.26
CA LEU A 21 0.27 -11.07 5.19
C LEU A 21 -0.71 -10.06 5.79
N TYR A 22 -0.55 -8.79 5.45
CA TYR A 22 -1.46 -7.71 5.82
C TYR A 22 -2.23 -7.23 4.59
N ARG A 23 -3.49 -6.89 4.76
CA ARG A 23 -4.32 -6.24 3.73
C ARG A 23 -4.44 -4.74 4.02
N LEU A 24 -4.06 -3.93 3.05
CA LEU A 24 -4.25 -2.48 3.07
C LEU A 24 -5.60 -2.13 2.47
N HIS A 25 -6.46 -1.51 3.26
CA HIS A 25 -7.74 -0.97 2.82
C HIS A 25 -7.70 0.54 2.75
N ILE A 26 -8.49 1.10 1.85
CA ILE A 26 -8.84 2.52 1.83
C ILE A 26 -10.19 2.67 2.52
N LYS A 27 -10.29 3.62 3.46
CA LYS A 27 -11.54 3.87 4.19
C LYS A 27 -12.62 4.39 3.24
N PRO A 28 -13.91 4.06 3.51
CA PRO A 28 -15.03 4.57 2.73
C PRO A 28 -15.00 6.10 2.61
N ASN A 29 -15.53 6.62 1.50
CA ASN A 29 -15.60 8.05 1.16
C ASN A 29 -14.24 8.74 0.89
N THR A 30 -13.13 8.01 0.95
CA THR A 30 -11.84 8.54 0.49
C THR A 30 -11.85 8.64 -1.03
N GLN A 31 -11.67 9.85 -1.55
CA GLN A 31 -11.53 10.11 -2.98
C GLN A 31 -10.12 9.75 -3.43
N MET A 32 -10.03 8.90 -4.45
CA MET A 32 -8.76 8.41 -4.96
C MET A 32 -8.64 8.69 -6.46
N ALA A 33 -7.44 9.10 -6.87
CA ALA A 33 -7.01 9.17 -8.25
C ALA A 33 -5.83 8.22 -8.50
N ILE A 34 -5.62 7.86 -9.75
CA ILE A 34 -4.44 7.12 -10.22
C ILE A 34 -3.76 8.02 -11.25
N GLU A 35 -2.58 8.54 -10.93
CA GLU A 35 -1.87 9.48 -11.80
C GLU A 35 -0.35 9.49 -11.51
N ASN A 36 0.43 10.13 -12.38
CA ASN A 36 1.89 10.30 -12.20
C ASN A 36 2.27 11.56 -11.39
N LYS A 37 1.29 12.30 -10.88
CA LYS A 37 1.47 13.51 -10.08
C LYS A 37 0.28 13.68 -9.13
N PRO A 38 0.40 14.44 -8.02
CA PRO A 38 -0.72 14.70 -7.13
C PRO A 38 -1.91 15.33 -7.88
N VAL A 39 -3.12 14.86 -7.61
CA VAL A 39 -4.36 15.39 -8.18
C VAL A 39 -5.09 16.23 -7.14
N PHE A 40 -5.40 17.47 -7.49
CA PHE A 40 -6.18 18.36 -6.63
C PHE A 40 -7.59 17.81 -6.43
N GLY A 41 -8.06 17.81 -5.18
CA GLY A 41 -9.38 17.28 -4.79
C GLY A 41 -9.38 15.78 -4.47
N ALA A 42 -8.32 15.03 -4.77
CA ALA A 42 -8.18 13.65 -4.32
C ALA A 42 -7.55 13.59 -2.92
N ASN A 43 -8.09 12.74 -2.05
CA ASN A 43 -7.47 12.44 -0.76
C ASN A 43 -6.22 11.58 -0.92
N ILE A 44 -6.26 10.64 -1.87
CA ILE A 44 -5.15 9.77 -2.24
C ILE A 44 -4.92 9.88 -3.75
N THR A 45 -3.68 10.08 -4.17
CA THR A 45 -3.28 9.85 -5.56
C THR A 45 -2.25 8.72 -5.59
N LEU A 46 -2.64 7.54 -6.10
CA LEU A 46 -1.71 6.43 -6.27
C LEU A 46 -0.88 6.64 -7.54
N HIS A 47 0.42 6.38 -7.46
CA HIS A 47 1.30 6.49 -8.61
C HIS A 47 0.94 5.44 -9.67
N SER A 48 0.72 5.85 -10.92
CA SER A 48 0.20 4.94 -11.95
C SER A 48 1.13 3.76 -12.26
N SER A 49 2.45 3.92 -12.08
CA SER A 49 3.42 2.84 -12.28
C SER A 49 3.20 1.65 -11.36
N LEU A 50 2.65 1.85 -10.15
CA LEU A 50 2.37 0.76 -9.22
C LEU A 50 1.47 -0.30 -9.87
N LEU A 51 0.49 0.14 -10.64
CA LEU A 51 -0.55 -0.72 -11.21
C LEU A 51 -0.08 -1.51 -12.43
N LYS A 52 1.10 -1.18 -12.97
CA LYS A 52 1.69 -1.93 -14.09
C LYS A 52 2.11 -3.33 -13.67
N HIS A 53 2.50 -3.50 -12.41
CA HIS A 53 2.96 -4.78 -11.86
C HIS A 53 1.81 -5.49 -11.14
N GLU A 54 1.87 -6.80 -11.03
CA GLU A 54 0.96 -7.56 -10.15
C GLU A 54 1.49 -7.60 -8.72
N HIS A 55 2.80 -7.62 -8.57
CA HIS A 55 3.51 -7.61 -7.31
C HIS A 55 4.90 -6.97 -7.47
N PHE A 56 5.45 -6.43 -6.40
CA PHE A 56 6.76 -5.76 -6.39
C PHE A 56 7.29 -5.59 -4.96
N VAL A 57 8.59 -5.30 -4.82
CA VAL A 57 9.17 -4.84 -3.55
C VAL A 57 9.27 -3.33 -3.56
N ALA A 58 8.65 -2.68 -2.59
CA ALA A 58 8.81 -1.26 -2.31
C ALA A 58 9.85 -1.05 -1.21
N THR A 59 10.76 -0.11 -1.41
CA THR A 59 11.70 0.38 -0.40
C THR A 59 11.28 1.78 0.07
N PRO A 60 11.79 2.27 1.22
CA PRO A 60 11.41 3.59 1.74
C PRO A 60 11.67 4.76 0.79
N ASN A 61 12.57 4.60 -0.18
CA ASN A 61 12.86 5.63 -1.18
C ASN A 61 11.83 5.67 -2.32
N ASN A 62 11.04 4.60 -2.50
CA ASN A 62 10.05 4.52 -3.56
C ASN A 62 8.79 5.29 -3.21
N ILE A 63 8.34 6.15 -4.12
CA ILE A 63 7.07 6.86 -3.99
C ILE A 63 5.94 5.92 -4.43
N LEU A 64 5.00 5.68 -3.52
CA LEU A 64 3.77 4.96 -3.82
C LEU A 64 2.64 5.90 -4.27
N GLY A 65 2.71 7.15 -3.85
CA GLY A 65 1.71 8.14 -4.23
C GLY A 65 1.77 9.37 -3.35
N TRP A 66 0.65 10.08 -3.30
CA TRP A 66 0.48 11.31 -2.55
C TRP A 66 -0.81 11.30 -1.77
N LEU A 67 -0.79 12.03 -0.66
CA LEU A 67 -1.88 12.13 0.30
C LEU A 67 -2.18 13.59 0.58
N ASP A 68 -3.44 13.86 0.92
CA ASP A 68 -3.82 15.15 1.47
C ASP A 68 -3.35 15.30 2.94
N HIS A 69 -3.84 16.35 3.60
CA HIS A 69 -3.50 16.68 4.99
C HIS A 69 -3.96 15.65 6.03
N PHE A 70 -4.91 14.78 5.72
CA PHE A 70 -5.34 13.69 6.60
C PHE A 70 -4.42 12.47 6.51
N GLY A 71 -3.52 12.42 5.52
CA GLY A 71 -2.40 11.48 5.45
C GLY A 71 -2.81 10.02 5.60
N LEU A 72 -2.14 9.30 6.52
CA LEU A 72 -2.36 7.87 6.71
C LEU A 72 -3.73 7.53 7.31
N SER A 73 -4.51 8.52 7.74
CA SER A 73 -5.82 8.28 8.33
C SER A 73 -6.84 7.74 7.33
N HIS A 74 -6.58 7.87 6.03
CA HIS A 74 -7.37 7.27 4.96
C HIS A 74 -7.22 5.75 4.83
N PHE A 75 -6.23 5.15 5.48
CA PHE A 75 -5.96 3.73 5.40
C PHE A 75 -6.43 2.98 6.64
N SER A 76 -6.72 1.69 6.45
CA SER A 76 -6.81 0.73 7.53
C SER A 76 -6.07 -0.54 7.13
N ILE A 77 -5.47 -1.21 8.12
CA ILE A 77 -4.73 -2.45 7.92
C ILE A 77 -5.47 -3.58 8.63
N LYS A 78 -5.55 -4.73 7.98
CA LYS A 78 -6.06 -5.97 8.57
C LYS A 78 -5.03 -7.07 8.39
N ALA A 79 -4.85 -7.93 9.40
CA ALA A 79 -4.11 -9.16 9.21
C ALA A 79 -4.94 -10.14 8.36
N GLU A 80 -4.31 -10.75 7.36
CA GLU A 80 -4.86 -11.88 6.61
C GLU A 80 -4.30 -13.16 7.23
N THR A 81 -4.96 -13.62 8.29
CA THR A 81 -4.59 -14.87 8.97
C THR A 81 -5.59 -15.97 8.67
N ASN A 82 -5.07 -17.12 8.24
CA ASN A 82 -5.74 -18.42 8.35
C ASN A 82 -5.60 -19.04 9.76
N ARG A 83 -5.15 -18.26 10.75
CA ARG A 83 -4.96 -18.73 12.14
C ARG A 83 -6.09 -18.21 13.01
N LEU A 84 -6.92 -19.17 13.41
CA LEU A 84 -7.78 -19.18 14.59
C LEU A 84 -7.22 -18.31 15.70
N GLU A 85 -8.09 -17.43 16.20
CA GLU A 85 -8.21 -17.06 17.61
C GLU A 85 -6.90 -17.17 18.39
N ASN A 86 -6.07 -16.14 18.29
CA ASN A 86 -5.30 -15.74 19.45
C ASN A 86 -5.48 -14.25 19.64
N ASP A 87 -5.92 -13.97 20.86
CA ASP A 87 -6.47 -12.76 21.44
C ASP A 87 -5.43 -11.63 21.58
N ASP A 88 -4.68 -11.38 20.51
CA ASP A 88 -3.80 -10.23 20.44
C ASP A 88 -4.60 -9.07 19.86
N ASN A 89 -5.34 -8.36 20.73
CA ASN A 89 -6.08 -7.12 20.43
C ASN A 89 -5.16 -5.95 20.01
N SER A 90 -4.00 -6.24 19.41
CA SER A 90 -3.08 -5.25 18.90
C SER A 90 -3.71 -4.56 17.69
N VAL A 91 -4.06 -3.29 17.87
CA VAL A 91 -4.56 -2.45 16.79
C VAL A 91 -3.40 -2.17 15.83
N LEU A 92 -3.50 -2.67 14.59
CA LEU A 92 -2.54 -2.39 13.53
C LEU A 92 -2.73 -0.97 13.01
N LEU A 93 -1.73 -0.13 13.22
CA LEU A 93 -1.72 1.25 12.77
C LEU A 93 -1.02 1.36 11.40
N PRO A 94 -1.60 2.07 10.42
CA PRO A 94 -0.92 2.36 9.15
C PRO A 94 0.50 2.88 9.29
N SER A 95 0.77 3.71 10.31
CA SER A 95 2.09 4.29 10.59
C SER A 95 3.18 3.28 10.94
N GLN A 96 2.82 2.05 11.34
CA GLN A 96 3.80 0.98 11.58
C GLN A 96 4.45 0.51 10.27
N PHE A 97 3.79 0.70 9.14
CA PHE A 97 4.21 0.15 7.83
C PHE A 97 4.39 1.23 6.76
N LEU A 98 3.70 2.37 6.89
CA LEU A 98 3.66 3.44 5.91
C LEU A 98 4.13 4.77 6.52
N ASN A 99 4.69 5.62 5.67
CA ASN A 99 5.05 7.00 5.95
C ASN A 99 4.31 7.94 4.97
N ALA A 100 3.92 9.12 5.45
CA ALA A 100 3.22 10.17 4.69
C ALA A 100 3.93 11.54 4.76
N GLU A 101 5.22 11.57 5.11
CA GLU A 101 5.99 12.80 5.27
C GLU A 101 5.93 13.69 4.00
N GLY A 102 5.63 14.98 4.20
CA GLY A 102 5.47 15.94 3.11
C GLY A 102 4.32 15.63 2.16
N GLY A 103 3.33 14.84 2.57
CA GLY A 103 2.21 14.40 1.72
C GLY A 103 2.61 13.31 0.72
N ILE A 104 3.77 12.67 0.88
CA ILE A 104 4.25 11.60 0.00
C ILE A 104 4.07 10.25 0.69
N LEU A 105 3.30 9.36 0.07
CA LEU A 105 3.09 8.00 0.57
C LEU A 105 4.28 7.10 0.22
N ARG A 106 4.86 6.48 1.25
CA ARG A 106 6.00 5.55 1.17
C ARG A 106 5.80 4.40 2.16
N VAL A 107 6.59 3.35 2.02
CA VAL A 107 6.73 2.31 3.05
C VAL A 107 7.79 2.71 4.08
N SER A 108 7.62 2.28 5.33
CA SER A 108 8.58 2.57 6.41
C SER A 108 9.81 1.65 6.38
N ALA A 109 9.68 0.47 5.77
CA ALA A 109 10.75 -0.51 5.58
C ALA A 109 10.55 -1.22 4.23
N PRO A 110 11.58 -1.90 3.67
CA PRO A 110 11.41 -2.77 2.52
C PRO A 110 10.19 -3.68 2.69
N THR A 111 9.25 -3.61 1.78
CA THR A 111 7.93 -4.23 1.90
C THR A 111 7.55 -4.83 0.57
N ARG A 112 7.18 -6.10 0.60
CA ARG A 112 6.66 -6.81 -0.56
C ARG A 112 5.18 -6.55 -0.69
N ILE A 113 4.74 -6.16 -1.87
CA ILE A 113 3.36 -5.73 -2.17
C ILE A 113 2.80 -6.60 -3.29
N TYR A 114 1.57 -7.07 -3.11
CA TYR A 114 0.78 -7.79 -4.09
C TYR A 114 -0.52 -7.03 -4.33
N LEU A 115 -0.72 -6.50 -5.53
CA LEU A 115 -1.93 -5.75 -5.85
C LEU A 115 -3.11 -6.70 -6.03
N ILE A 116 -4.18 -6.44 -5.29
CA ILE A 116 -5.43 -7.21 -5.38
C ILE A 116 -6.48 -6.50 -6.23
N SER A 117 -6.30 -5.20 -6.49
CA SER A 117 -7.23 -4.39 -7.26
C SER A 117 -6.51 -3.22 -7.92
N LYS A 118 -6.86 -2.93 -9.18
CA LYS A 118 -6.22 -1.90 -10.00
C LYS A 118 -7.15 -0.75 -10.41
N THR A 119 -8.44 -0.84 -10.08
CA THR A 119 -9.40 0.23 -10.36
C THR A 119 -9.96 0.78 -9.05
N PRO A 120 -10.36 2.07 -8.99
CA PRO A 120 -10.89 2.65 -7.75
C PRO A 120 -12.09 1.89 -7.17
N ILE A 121 -12.99 1.42 -8.04
CA ILE A 121 -14.16 0.64 -7.64
C ILE A 121 -13.74 -0.69 -6.99
N ALA A 122 -12.79 -1.40 -7.59
CA ALA A 122 -12.31 -2.68 -7.06
C ALA A 122 -11.53 -2.48 -5.75
N ILE A 123 -10.69 -1.43 -5.67
CA ILE A 123 -9.89 -1.10 -4.49
C ILE A 123 -10.78 -0.82 -3.28
N ASN A 124 -11.85 -0.05 -3.46
CA ASN A 124 -12.81 0.23 -2.39
C ASN A 124 -13.54 -1.04 -1.90
N LYS A 125 -13.80 -1.99 -2.80
CA LYS A 125 -14.51 -3.24 -2.46
C LYS A 125 -13.61 -4.27 -1.79
N ASN A 126 -12.42 -4.48 -2.34
CA ASN A 126 -11.57 -5.63 -2.00
C ASN A 126 -10.35 -5.25 -1.14
N GLY A 127 -10.03 -3.95 -1.06
CA GLY A 127 -8.75 -3.44 -0.57
C GLY A 127 -7.79 -3.11 -1.71
N LEU A 128 -6.70 -2.41 -1.40
CA LEU A 128 -5.69 -1.99 -2.37
C LEU A 128 -4.69 -3.12 -2.67
N CYS A 129 -4.04 -3.64 -1.63
CA CYS A 129 -2.98 -4.63 -1.76
C CYS A 129 -2.92 -5.54 -0.55
N LEU A 130 -2.33 -6.72 -0.76
CA LEU A 130 -1.73 -7.51 0.28
C LEU A 130 -0.25 -7.12 0.38
N PHE A 131 0.33 -7.14 1.57
CA PHE A 131 1.73 -6.80 1.75
C PHE A 131 2.35 -7.50 2.95
N THR A 132 3.67 -7.62 2.94
CA THR A 132 4.46 -8.14 4.06
C THR A 132 5.80 -7.40 4.14
N PRO A 133 6.20 -6.86 5.30
CA PRO A 133 7.55 -6.32 5.48
C PRO A 133 8.62 -7.39 5.23
N VAL A 134 9.63 -7.05 4.44
CA VAL A 134 10.80 -7.90 4.21
C VAL A 134 11.76 -7.66 5.37
N LYS A 135 12.21 -8.74 6.02
CA LYS A 135 13.24 -8.67 7.07
C LYS A 135 14.63 -8.43 6.48
#